data_AF-A0A6A1V4F0-F1
#
_entry.id   AF-A0A6A1V4F0-F1
#
_cell.length_a   1.000
_cell.length_b   1.000
_cell.length_c   1.000
_cell.angle_alpha   90.00
_cell.angle_beta   90.00
_cell.angle_gamma   90.00
#
_symmetry.space_group_name_H-M   'P 1'
#
loop_
_entity.id
_entity.type
_entity.pdbx_description
1 polymer ?
#
loop_
_entity_poly.entity_id
_entity_poly.type
_entity_poly.pdbx_seq_one_letter_code
_entity_poly.pdbx_strand_id
1 'polypeptide(L)'
;MDALSVNQSLSRLKLPLKLGAIPCSFPSQQYLTLKPNQITTPNFTVFAIQNQEKQFQEAQNTVPQTSFNSSEDESYGEVSKIIGSRAVEGGTGMEYLIEWKDGHAPSWVPSDYIAKDVVAEYESPWWTAAKKADDSALQQLIAAEGDMRDVDAVDPDGRTALVFVSGLGSETCVKLLAEAGANLDHCDNSGGLTALHMAAGYVKPGVVKLLLDLGADPEVEDEKGRTPLDLAKEILTVTPKGNPVQFARRLGLESVLRNLEEALFEYAEVQEILEKRGKGDHLEYLVKWKDGRDNEWVKPGLIGEDLVRDYEAGLEYAVAEGVVGKRVGDDGQREYLVKWTDMEEVTWEPEENVDPDLIREFEETQKVAAQPELSKDGP
;
A
#
# COMPACT_ATOMS: atom_id res chain seq x y z
N MET A 1 18.06 19.87 13.76
CA MET A 1 18.84 18.97 12.88
C MET A 1 17.97 17.77 12.59
N ASP A 2 17.96 17.32 11.35
CA ASP A 2 16.89 16.44 10.84
C ASP A 2 17.44 15.06 10.48
N ALA A 3 16.60 14.03 10.61
CA ALA A 3 16.86 12.69 10.09
C ALA A 3 15.62 12.16 9.38
N LEU A 4 15.81 11.28 8.40
CA LEU A 4 14.73 10.62 7.68
C LEU A 4 14.13 9.51 8.56
N SER A 5 12.80 9.51 8.67
CA SER A 5 12.02 8.51 9.41
C SER A 5 10.83 8.05 8.58
N VAL A 6 10.26 6.88 8.90
CA VAL A 6 9.06 6.38 8.22
C VAL A 6 7.84 7.21 8.64
N ASN A 7 7.06 7.65 7.67
CA ASN A 7 5.88 8.47 7.86
C ASN A 7 4.78 7.69 8.60
N GLN A 8 4.56 8.03 9.87
CA GLN A 8 3.56 7.34 10.71
C GLN A 8 2.11 7.67 10.34
N SER A 9 1.87 8.73 9.55
CA SER A 9 0.53 9.17 9.14
C SER A 9 -0.17 8.13 8.28
N LEU A 10 0.59 7.48 7.38
CA LEU A 10 0.09 6.41 6.52
C LEU A 10 -0.16 5.14 7.34
N SER A 11 0.65 4.89 8.37
CA SER A 11 0.42 3.81 9.34
C SER A 11 -0.86 4.02 10.17
N ARG A 12 -1.29 5.28 10.36
CA ARG A 12 -2.50 5.67 11.11
C ARG A 12 -3.76 5.80 10.26
N LEU A 13 -3.68 5.74 8.92
CA LEU A 13 -4.84 5.50 8.06
C LEU A 13 -5.45 4.09 8.28
N LYS A 14 -4.84 3.28 9.16
CA LYS A 14 -5.52 2.23 9.94
C LYS A 14 -6.60 2.81 10.86
N LEU A 15 -7.61 3.47 10.29
CA LEU A 15 -8.93 3.54 10.92
C LEU A 15 -9.41 2.09 11.11
N PRO A 16 -10.06 1.76 12.24
CA PRO A 16 -10.61 0.43 12.43
C PRO A 16 -11.82 0.29 11.51
N LEU A 17 -11.59 -0.12 10.26
CA LEU A 17 -12.64 -0.75 9.47
C LEU A 17 -12.96 -2.05 10.19
N LYS A 18 -14.06 -1.99 10.94
CA LYS A 18 -14.66 -3.13 11.61
C LYS A 18 -15.35 -4.01 10.58
N LEU A 19 -14.57 -4.67 9.73
CA LEU A 19 -14.90 -5.90 9.00
C LEU A 19 -13.56 -6.50 8.56
N GLY A 20 -13.31 -7.75 8.94
CA GLY A 20 -11.98 -8.35 9.02
C GLY A 20 -11.22 -8.34 7.69
N ALA A 21 -10.18 -7.50 7.62
CA ALA A 21 -9.07 -7.71 6.72
C ALA A 21 -8.28 -8.93 7.22
N ILE A 22 -8.44 -10.04 6.51
CA ILE A 22 -7.55 -11.20 6.66
C ILE A 22 -6.28 -10.82 5.88
N PRO A 23 -5.09 -10.82 6.49
CA PRO A 23 -3.85 -10.68 5.72
C PRO A 23 -3.81 -11.80 4.69
N CYS A 24 -3.48 -11.50 3.43
CA CYS A 24 -3.31 -12.49 2.35
C CYS A 24 -2.29 -13.55 2.77
N SER A 25 -2.77 -14.57 3.49
CA SER A 25 -2.01 -15.65 4.07
C SER A 25 -2.37 -16.89 3.27
N PHE A 26 -1.66 -17.13 2.17
CA PHE A 26 -1.81 -18.40 1.47
C PHE A 26 -1.04 -19.49 2.24
N PRO A 27 -1.70 -20.60 2.63
CA PRO A 27 -1.01 -21.70 3.29
C PRO A 27 -0.07 -22.37 2.29
N SER A 28 1.23 -22.44 2.64
CA SER A 28 2.20 -23.25 1.91
C SER A 28 1.73 -24.70 1.84
N GLN A 29 1.43 -25.20 0.64
CA GLN A 29 1.16 -26.62 0.44
C GLN A 29 2.42 -27.43 0.70
N GLN A 30 2.46 -28.13 1.84
CA GLN A 30 3.38 -29.23 2.04
C GLN A 30 2.90 -30.41 1.19
N TYR A 31 3.76 -30.86 0.28
CA TYR A 31 3.57 -32.08 -0.51
C TYR A 31 3.43 -33.30 0.43
N LEU A 32 2.22 -33.83 0.55
CA LEU A 32 1.98 -35.17 1.08
C LEU A 32 1.82 -36.16 -0.08
N THR A 33 2.86 -36.95 -0.29
CA THR A 33 2.88 -38.09 -1.21
C THR A 33 2.11 -39.25 -0.59
N LEU A 34 0.94 -39.58 -1.15
CA LEU A 34 0.18 -40.78 -0.79
C LEU A 34 0.57 -41.94 -1.73
N LYS A 35 1.13 -43.00 -1.15
CA LYS A 35 1.37 -44.30 -1.83
C LYS A 35 0.05 -45.11 -1.88
N PRO A 36 -0.24 -45.84 -2.96
CA PRO A 36 -1.38 -46.74 -3.02
C PRO A 36 -1.05 -48.09 -2.36
N ASN A 37 -1.88 -48.56 -1.42
CA ASN A 37 -1.82 -49.92 -0.88
C ASN A 37 -3.04 -50.73 -1.34
N GLN A 38 -2.74 -51.93 -1.86
CA GLN A 38 -3.66 -52.96 -2.31
C GLN A 38 -4.33 -53.70 -1.14
N ILE A 39 -5.65 -53.96 -1.18
CA ILE A 39 -6.35 -55.07 -0.49
C ILE A 39 -7.62 -55.39 -1.32
N THR A 40 -7.67 -56.47 -2.13
CA THR A 40 -8.14 -57.85 -1.86
C THR A 40 -9.65 -58.01 -1.68
N THR A 41 -10.29 -58.71 -2.62
CA THR A 41 -11.69 -59.19 -2.63
C THR A 41 -11.90 -60.39 -1.69
N PRO A 42 -13.16 -60.72 -1.36
CA PRO A 42 -13.61 -62.06 -1.75
C PRO A 42 -15.06 -62.16 -2.25
N ASN A 43 -15.25 -63.24 -3.02
CA ASN A 43 -16.45 -63.71 -3.71
C ASN A 43 -17.61 -64.11 -2.79
N PHE A 44 -18.85 -64.04 -3.31
CA PHE A 44 -19.88 -65.04 -3.03
C PHE A 44 -20.73 -65.33 -4.29
N THR A 45 -21.05 -66.62 -4.41
CA THR A 45 -21.49 -67.36 -5.60
C THR A 45 -23.00 -67.33 -5.89
N VAL A 46 -23.29 -67.55 -7.17
CA VAL A 46 -24.58 -67.69 -7.87
C VAL A 46 -25.31 -68.99 -7.54
N PHE A 47 -26.66 -68.98 -7.59
CA PHE A 47 -27.47 -70.15 -7.99
C PHE A 47 -28.44 -69.77 -9.12
N ALA A 48 -28.47 -70.63 -10.14
CA ALA A 48 -29.25 -70.54 -11.37
C ALA A 48 -30.66 -71.14 -11.22
N ILE A 49 -31.56 -70.87 -12.18
CA ILE A 49 -32.42 -71.87 -12.86
C ILE A 49 -32.98 -71.28 -14.18
N GLN A 50 -32.86 -72.10 -15.22
CA GLN A 50 -33.32 -71.96 -16.62
C GLN A 50 -34.84 -71.90 -16.81
N ASN A 51 -35.30 -71.25 -17.89
CA ASN A 51 -36.05 -71.92 -18.96
C ASN A 51 -36.12 -71.12 -20.29
N GLN A 52 -35.86 -71.83 -21.39
CA GLN A 52 -36.02 -71.53 -22.83
C GLN A 52 -37.52 -71.40 -23.23
N GLU A 53 -38.02 -70.91 -24.38
CA GLU A 53 -37.53 -70.71 -25.77
C GLU A 53 -38.56 -69.91 -26.62
N LYS A 54 -38.13 -69.31 -27.76
CA LYS A 54 -38.87 -68.89 -28.99
C LYS A 54 -39.85 -67.70 -28.87
N GLN A 55 -39.96 -66.72 -29.79
CA GLN A 55 -39.80 -66.70 -31.25
C GLN A 55 -39.69 -65.24 -31.81
N PHE A 56 -39.40 -65.12 -33.11
CA PHE A 56 -39.11 -63.92 -33.91
C PHE A 56 -40.25 -62.87 -34.06
N GLN A 57 -39.82 -61.65 -34.41
CA GLN A 57 -40.45 -60.63 -35.27
C GLN A 57 -41.43 -59.57 -34.71
N GLU A 58 -41.18 -58.34 -35.19
CA GLU A 58 -42.09 -57.19 -35.42
C GLU A 58 -42.28 -56.12 -34.33
N ALA A 59 -41.55 -55.02 -34.55
CA ALA A 59 -42.02 -53.64 -34.70
C ALA A 59 -43.12 -53.08 -33.76
N GLN A 60 -42.69 -51.99 -33.09
CA GLN A 60 -43.47 -50.85 -32.63
C GLN A 60 -44.34 -50.98 -31.36
N ASN A 61 -44.11 -49.97 -30.53
CA ASN A 61 -44.96 -49.41 -29.47
C ASN A 61 -44.87 -50.01 -28.05
N THR A 62 -44.75 -49.04 -27.14
CA THR A 62 -45.12 -49.05 -25.71
C THR A 62 -44.16 -49.70 -24.71
N VAL A 63 -43.37 -48.85 -24.05
CA VAL A 63 -42.87 -49.11 -22.69
C VAL A 63 -43.72 -48.28 -21.71
N PRO A 64 -44.39 -48.90 -20.71
CA PRO A 64 -45.10 -48.18 -19.66
C PRO A 64 -44.16 -47.80 -18.51
N GLN A 65 -44.47 -46.64 -17.94
CA GLN A 65 -43.78 -45.96 -16.86
C GLN A 65 -43.83 -46.71 -15.52
N THR A 66 -42.73 -46.65 -14.78
CA THR A 66 -42.71 -46.72 -13.31
C THR A 66 -41.81 -45.60 -12.77
N SER A 67 -42.43 -44.44 -12.63
CA SER A 67 -42.22 -43.40 -11.62
C SER A 67 -40.97 -43.48 -10.73
N PHE A 68 -39.93 -42.74 -11.12
CA PHE A 68 -39.21 -41.88 -10.19
C PHE A 68 -39.64 -40.44 -10.52
N ASN A 69 -40.18 -39.73 -9.54
CA ASN A 69 -40.62 -38.36 -9.70
C ASN A 69 -39.37 -37.45 -9.72
N SER A 70 -38.74 -37.34 -10.89
CA SER A 70 -37.72 -36.35 -11.21
C SER A 70 -38.39 -35.25 -12.02
N SER A 71 -39.19 -34.42 -11.36
CA SER A 71 -39.85 -33.27 -11.98
C SER A 71 -39.62 -32.02 -11.13
N GLU A 72 -38.37 -31.65 -11.01
CA GLU A 72 -38.00 -30.24 -10.97
C GLU A 72 -37.23 -30.01 -12.27
N ASP A 73 -37.96 -29.88 -13.38
CA ASP A 73 -37.43 -29.22 -14.56
C ASP A 73 -37.11 -27.79 -14.09
N GLU A 74 -35.86 -27.56 -13.70
CA GLU A 74 -35.29 -26.23 -13.56
C GLU A 74 -35.24 -25.61 -14.96
N SER A 75 -36.41 -25.20 -15.46
CA SER A 75 -36.55 -24.34 -16.62
C SER A 75 -35.98 -22.98 -16.23
N TYR A 76 -34.65 -22.86 -16.22
CA TYR A 76 -33.96 -21.58 -16.11
C TYR A 76 -34.57 -20.64 -17.15
N GLY A 77 -35.14 -19.54 -16.68
CA GLY A 77 -35.79 -18.54 -17.52
C GLY A 77 -34.87 -18.04 -18.62
N GLU A 78 -35.41 -17.63 -19.75
CA GLU A 78 -34.59 -17.01 -20.79
C GLU A 78 -34.07 -15.65 -20.29
N VAL A 79 -32.75 -15.47 -20.34
CA VAL A 79 -32.07 -14.21 -20.00
C VAL A 79 -32.54 -13.10 -20.96
N SER A 80 -33.05 -12.00 -20.43
CA SER A 80 -33.41 -10.79 -21.20
C SER A 80 -32.20 -9.89 -21.39
N LYS A 81 -31.65 -9.38 -20.28
CA LYS A 81 -30.49 -8.49 -20.23
C LYS A 81 -29.80 -8.60 -18.86
N ILE A 82 -28.51 -8.33 -18.83
CA ILE A 82 -27.78 -8.02 -17.59
C ILE A 82 -28.04 -6.55 -17.22
N ILE A 83 -28.46 -6.33 -15.98
CA ILE A 83 -28.77 -5.00 -15.40
C ILE A 83 -27.86 -4.64 -14.23
N GLY A 84 -26.87 -5.47 -13.92
CA GLY A 84 -25.88 -5.20 -12.90
C GLY A 84 -24.79 -6.25 -12.82
N SER A 85 -23.68 -5.90 -12.20
CA SER A 85 -22.55 -6.78 -11.92
C SER A 85 -22.03 -6.56 -10.52
N ARG A 86 -21.40 -7.58 -9.93
CA ARG A 86 -20.61 -7.48 -8.70
C ARG A 86 -19.51 -8.52 -8.67
N ALA A 87 -18.36 -8.16 -8.12
CA ALA A 87 -17.30 -9.12 -7.82
C ALA A 87 -17.72 -10.03 -6.66
N VAL A 88 -17.41 -11.33 -6.77
CA VAL A 88 -17.66 -12.30 -5.70
C VAL A 88 -16.65 -12.08 -4.56
N GLU A 89 -17.12 -12.11 -3.32
CA GLU A 89 -16.27 -12.05 -2.13
C GLU A 89 -15.17 -13.13 -2.20
N GLY A 90 -13.92 -12.71 -2.32
CA GLY A 90 -12.75 -13.59 -2.48
C GLY A 90 -12.15 -13.65 -3.89
N GLY A 91 -12.61 -12.83 -4.84
CA GLY A 91 -11.93 -12.62 -6.13
C GLY A 91 -11.98 -13.82 -7.09
N THR A 92 -12.90 -14.76 -6.86
CA THR A 92 -13.00 -16.02 -7.61
C THR A 92 -13.87 -15.92 -8.87
N GLY A 93 -14.56 -14.79 -9.09
CA GLY A 93 -15.40 -14.60 -10.26
C GLY A 93 -16.34 -13.41 -10.14
N MET A 94 -17.26 -13.31 -11.12
CA MET A 94 -18.26 -12.25 -11.22
C MET A 94 -19.67 -12.84 -11.08
N GLU A 95 -20.55 -12.10 -10.43
CA GLU A 95 -21.99 -12.33 -10.43
C GLU A 95 -22.69 -11.21 -11.20
N TYR A 96 -23.78 -11.57 -11.89
CA TYR A 96 -24.55 -10.64 -12.69
C TYR A 96 -26.00 -10.64 -12.26
N LEU A 97 -26.61 -9.46 -12.23
CA LEU A 97 -28.03 -9.29 -11.96
C LEU A 97 -28.78 -9.42 -13.28
N ILE A 98 -29.62 -10.44 -13.38
CA ILE A 98 -30.33 -10.80 -14.60
C ILE A 98 -31.77 -10.32 -14.55
N GLU A 99 -32.20 -9.63 -15.61
CA GLU A 99 -33.62 -9.45 -15.92
C GLU A 99 -34.09 -10.64 -16.77
N TRP A 100 -35.20 -11.27 -16.38
CA TRP A 100 -35.74 -12.46 -17.04
C TRP A 100 -36.87 -12.11 -18.01
N LYS A 101 -36.93 -12.77 -19.16
CA LYS A 101 -37.99 -12.51 -20.17
C LYS A 101 -39.38 -12.99 -19.76
N ASP A 102 -39.45 -13.96 -18.86
CA ASP A 102 -40.68 -14.54 -18.33
C ASP A 102 -41.35 -13.68 -17.25
N GLY A 103 -40.75 -12.55 -16.90
CA GLY A 103 -41.27 -11.61 -15.90
C GLY A 103 -40.96 -12.01 -14.46
N HIS A 104 -40.07 -12.98 -14.23
CA HIS A 104 -39.54 -13.22 -12.89
C HIS A 104 -38.74 -12.02 -12.37
N ALA A 105 -38.72 -11.89 -11.04
CA ALA A 105 -37.97 -10.82 -10.38
C ALA A 105 -36.47 -10.95 -10.69
N PRO A 106 -35.74 -9.84 -10.88
CA PRO A 106 -34.31 -9.89 -11.16
C PRO A 106 -33.53 -10.62 -10.07
N SER A 107 -32.58 -11.45 -10.47
CA SER A 107 -31.79 -12.28 -9.53
C SER A 107 -30.31 -12.32 -9.88
N TRP A 108 -29.47 -12.40 -8.85
CA TRP A 108 -28.03 -12.57 -8.99
C TRP A 108 -27.69 -14.00 -9.40
N VAL A 109 -26.93 -14.13 -10.47
CA VAL A 109 -26.51 -15.42 -11.03
C VAL A 109 -24.99 -15.36 -11.28
N PRO A 110 -24.21 -16.39 -10.86
CA PRO A 110 -22.79 -16.45 -11.15
C PRO A 110 -22.51 -16.54 -12.66
N SER A 111 -21.37 -15.99 -13.09
CA SER A 111 -20.98 -15.96 -14.51
C SER A 111 -21.01 -17.32 -15.20
N ASP A 112 -20.74 -18.41 -14.47
CA ASP A 112 -20.67 -19.77 -15.00
C ASP A 112 -22.03 -20.31 -15.50
N TYR A 113 -23.13 -19.74 -15.03
CA TYR A 113 -24.49 -20.15 -15.39
C TYR A 113 -25.11 -19.29 -16.50
N ILE A 114 -24.38 -18.29 -16.99
CA ILE A 114 -24.85 -17.37 -18.04
C ILE A 114 -24.08 -17.68 -19.33
N ALA A 115 -24.76 -17.53 -20.47
CA ALA A 115 -24.12 -17.70 -21.76
C ALA A 115 -22.98 -16.68 -21.95
N LYS A 116 -21.83 -17.15 -22.42
CA LYS A 116 -20.59 -16.36 -22.50
C LYS A 116 -20.69 -15.15 -23.42
N ASP A 117 -21.52 -15.25 -24.46
CA ASP A 117 -21.84 -14.18 -25.40
C ASP A 117 -22.61 -13.05 -24.71
N VAL A 118 -23.63 -13.37 -23.91
CA VAL A 118 -24.40 -12.36 -23.14
C VAL A 118 -23.50 -11.62 -22.14
N VAL A 119 -22.65 -12.35 -21.42
CA VAL A 119 -21.65 -11.74 -20.52
C VAL A 119 -20.66 -10.87 -21.30
N ALA A 120 -20.17 -11.34 -22.44
CA ALA A 120 -19.24 -10.58 -23.27
C ALA A 120 -19.87 -9.31 -23.86
N GLU A 121 -21.14 -9.33 -24.26
CA GLU A 121 -21.86 -8.14 -24.72
C GLU A 121 -21.96 -7.07 -23.63
N TYR A 122 -22.19 -7.48 -22.38
CA TYR A 122 -22.19 -6.58 -21.23
C TYR A 122 -20.78 -6.09 -20.89
N GLU A 123 -19.77 -6.96 -20.80
CA GLU A 123 -18.42 -6.61 -20.33
C GLU A 123 -17.52 -5.95 -21.39
N SER A 124 -17.70 -6.25 -22.67
CA SER A 124 -16.83 -5.75 -23.74
C SER A 124 -16.73 -4.21 -23.81
N PRO A 125 -17.82 -3.43 -23.68
CA PRO A 125 -17.73 -1.97 -23.64
C PRO A 125 -16.84 -1.45 -22.51
N TRP A 126 -16.97 -2.03 -21.32
CA TRP A 126 -16.18 -1.65 -20.15
C TRP A 126 -14.69 -1.91 -20.34
N TRP A 127 -14.32 -3.13 -20.72
CA TRP A 127 -12.92 -3.47 -20.96
C TRP A 127 -12.34 -2.73 -22.16
N THR A 128 -13.15 -2.40 -23.16
CA THR A 128 -12.70 -1.56 -24.29
C THR A 128 -12.41 -0.14 -23.83
N ALA A 129 -13.26 0.45 -23.00
CA ALA A 129 -13.06 1.78 -22.44
C ALA A 129 -11.81 1.82 -21.53
N ALA A 130 -11.67 0.86 -20.62
CA ALA A 130 -10.50 0.75 -19.73
C ALA A 130 -9.18 0.56 -20.51
N LYS A 131 -9.14 -0.35 -21.49
CA LYS A 131 -7.93 -0.61 -22.31
C LYS A 131 -7.52 0.56 -23.21
N LYS A 132 -8.46 1.44 -23.56
CA LYS A 132 -8.19 2.67 -24.32
C LYS A 132 -7.98 3.88 -23.42
N ALA A 133 -8.20 3.75 -22.11
CA ALA A 133 -8.29 4.86 -21.18
C ALA A 133 -9.26 5.97 -21.65
N ASP A 134 -10.44 5.56 -22.12
CA ASP A 134 -11.51 6.45 -22.56
C ASP A 134 -12.37 6.89 -21.36
N ASP A 135 -12.11 8.10 -20.88
CA ASP A 135 -12.77 8.68 -19.70
C ASP A 135 -14.26 8.92 -19.95
N SER A 136 -14.64 9.40 -21.14
CA SER A 136 -16.05 9.65 -21.47
C SER A 136 -16.86 8.36 -21.52
N ALA A 137 -16.30 7.29 -22.08
CA ALA A 137 -16.97 6.00 -22.14
C ALA A 137 -17.12 5.39 -20.74
N LEU A 138 -16.08 5.44 -19.91
CA LEU A 138 -16.16 4.99 -18.51
C LEU A 138 -17.20 5.80 -17.72
N GLN A 139 -17.23 7.12 -17.88
CA GLN A 139 -18.20 7.98 -17.22
C GLN A 139 -19.65 7.61 -17.57
N GLN A 140 -19.91 7.39 -18.86
CA GLN A 140 -21.25 7.00 -19.33
C GLN A 140 -21.68 5.64 -18.79
N LEU A 141 -20.77 4.67 -18.74
CA LEU A 141 -21.04 3.34 -18.21
C LEU A 141 -21.31 3.35 -16.70
N ILE A 142 -20.62 4.20 -15.95
CA ILE A 142 -20.80 4.34 -14.49
C ILE A 142 -22.07 5.14 -14.16
N ALA A 143 -22.38 6.18 -14.94
CA ALA A 143 -23.55 7.04 -14.71
C ALA A 143 -24.87 6.45 -15.26
N ALA A 144 -24.84 5.29 -15.91
CA ALA A 144 -26.03 4.67 -16.47
C ALA A 144 -26.98 4.21 -15.34
N GLU A 145 -27.99 5.00 -15.01
CA GLU A 145 -28.97 4.77 -13.92
C GLU A 145 -29.71 3.41 -13.99
N GLY A 146 -29.61 2.68 -15.10
CA GLY A 146 -30.23 1.36 -15.29
C GLY A 146 -29.31 0.16 -15.06
N ASP A 147 -27.99 0.36 -15.03
CA ASP A 147 -27.02 -0.74 -14.91
C ASP A 147 -26.24 -0.54 -13.59
N MET A 148 -26.51 -1.37 -12.58
CA MET A 148 -25.75 -1.40 -11.32
C MET A 148 -24.39 -2.07 -11.56
N ARG A 149 -23.49 -1.37 -12.25
CA ARG A 149 -22.17 -1.89 -12.60
C ARG A 149 -21.20 -1.70 -11.43
N ASP A 150 -20.54 -2.79 -11.08
CA ASP A 150 -19.42 -2.76 -10.13
C ASP A 150 -18.17 -2.18 -10.80
N VAL A 151 -17.60 -1.16 -10.17
CA VAL A 151 -16.39 -0.47 -10.62
C VAL A 151 -15.16 -1.37 -10.44
N ASP A 152 -15.21 -2.26 -9.45
CA ASP A 152 -14.17 -3.25 -9.16
C ASP A 152 -14.44 -4.60 -9.86
N ALA A 153 -15.21 -4.57 -10.96
CA ALA A 153 -15.33 -5.71 -11.85
C ALA A 153 -13.94 -6.20 -12.28
N VAL A 154 -13.72 -7.51 -12.18
CA VAL A 154 -12.44 -8.17 -12.47
C VAL A 154 -12.47 -8.93 -13.78
N ASP A 155 -11.33 -8.91 -14.48
CA ASP A 155 -11.09 -9.77 -15.64
C ASP A 155 -10.66 -11.20 -15.20
N PRO A 156 -10.44 -12.15 -16.14
CA PRO A 156 -10.00 -13.50 -15.79
C PRO A 156 -8.65 -13.59 -15.04
N ASP A 157 -7.82 -12.55 -15.13
CA ASP A 157 -6.54 -12.42 -14.43
C ASP A 157 -6.71 -11.74 -13.05
N GLY A 158 -7.95 -11.41 -12.66
CA GLY A 158 -8.27 -10.70 -11.41
C GLY A 158 -8.00 -9.20 -11.46
N ARG A 159 -7.81 -8.60 -12.65
CA ARG A 159 -7.48 -7.17 -12.78
C ARG A 159 -8.75 -6.33 -12.89
N THR A 160 -8.79 -5.22 -12.16
CA THR A 160 -9.86 -4.21 -12.29
C THR A 160 -9.52 -3.17 -13.37
N ALA A 161 -10.50 -2.37 -13.77
CA ALA A 161 -10.27 -1.26 -14.70
C ALA A 161 -9.20 -0.28 -14.20
N LEU A 162 -9.13 -0.05 -12.88
CA LEU A 162 -8.16 0.84 -12.24
C LEU A 162 -6.72 0.40 -12.52
N VAL A 163 -6.45 -0.91 -12.46
CA VAL A 163 -5.14 -1.52 -12.75
C VAL A 163 -4.70 -1.21 -14.19
N PHE A 164 -5.62 -1.34 -15.16
CA PHE A 164 -5.34 -1.03 -16.57
C PHE A 164 -5.03 0.45 -16.80
N VAL A 165 -5.93 1.34 -16.36
CA VAL A 165 -5.76 2.78 -16.62
C VAL A 165 -4.54 3.35 -15.91
N SER A 166 -4.15 2.76 -14.77
CA SER A 166 -2.94 3.12 -14.05
C SER A 166 -1.67 2.77 -14.83
N GLY A 167 -1.61 1.58 -15.41
CA GLY A 167 -0.49 1.17 -16.29
C GLY A 167 -0.43 1.98 -17.60
N LEU A 168 -1.58 2.42 -18.12
CA LEU A 168 -1.64 3.31 -19.29
C LEU A 168 -1.19 4.74 -18.96
N GLY A 169 -1.35 5.17 -17.71
CA GLY A 169 -0.97 6.50 -17.24
C GLY A 169 -2.08 7.55 -17.36
N SER A 170 -3.35 7.13 -17.35
CA SER A 170 -4.49 8.04 -17.50
C SER A 170 -4.97 8.56 -16.14
N GLU A 171 -4.49 9.74 -15.76
CA GLU A 171 -4.87 10.38 -14.49
C GLU A 171 -6.37 10.70 -14.42
N THR A 172 -7.01 11.03 -15.54
CA THR A 172 -8.44 11.35 -15.60
C THR A 172 -9.30 10.13 -15.29
N CYS A 173 -8.98 8.98 -15.90
CA CYS A 173 -9.68 7.73 -15.64
C CYS A 173 -9.46 7.24 -14.21
N VAL A 174 -8.24 7.39 -13.67
CA VAL A 174 -7.94 7.02 -12.27
C VAL A 174 -8.79 7.84 -11.30
N LYS A 175 -8.88 9.16 -11.49
CA LYS A 175 -9.76 10.02 -10.67
C LYS A 175 -11.21 9.58 -10.76
N LEU A 176 -11.70 9.36 -11.97
CA LEU A 176 -13.09 8.97 -12.20
C LEU A 176 -13.43 7.66 -11.49
N LEU A 177 -12.60 6.64 -11.62
CA LEU A 177 -12.81 5.34 -10.96
C LEU A 177 -12.72 5.48 -9.43
N ALA A 178 -11.77 6.26 -8.91
CA ALA A 178 -11.66 6.52 -7.47
C ALA A 178 -12.88 7.28 -6.92
N GLU A 179 -13.37 8.30 -7.63
CA GLU A 179 -14.60 9.03 -7.27
C GLU A 179 -15.83 8.12 -7.31
N ALA A 180 -15.83 7.10 -8.17
CA ALA A 180 -16.86 6.06 -8.22
C ALA A 180 -16.71 4.98 -7.12
N GLY A 181 -15.69 5.08 -6.27
CA GLY A 181 -15.49 4.19 -5.12
C GLY A 181 -14.64 2.94 -5.41
N ALA A 182 -13.83 2.93 -6.47
CA ALA A 182 -12.91 1.83 -6.77
C ALA A 182 -11.94 1.56 -5.60
N ASN A 183 -11.68 0.28 -5.33
CA ASN A 183 -10.66 -0.13 -4.38
C ASN A 183 -9.24 0.12 -4.94
N LEU A 184 -8.54 1.09 -4.37
CA LEU A 184 -7.18 1.47 -4.81
C LEU A 184 -6.12 0.39 -4.50
N ASP A 185 -6.37 -0.41 -3.46
CA ASP A 185 -5.45 -1.42 -2.94
C ASP A 185 -5.81 -2.84 -3.42
N HIS A 186 -6.68 -2.96 -4.44
CA HIS A 186 -7.02 -4.25 -5.04
C HIS A 186 -5.79 -4.90 -5.66
N CYS A 187 -5.56 -6.18 -5.32
CA CYS A 187 -4.47 -6.99 -5.86
C CYS A 187 -4.99 -7.92 -6.97
N ASP A 188 -4.28 -7.98 -8.09
CA ASP A 188 -4.59 -8.95 -9.15
C ASP A 188 -4.24 -10.39 -8.76
N ASN A 189 -4.85 -11.38 -9.43
CA ASN A 189 -4.62 -12.80 -9.17
C ASN A 189 -3.37 -13.34 -9.90
N SER A 190 -2.76 -12.54 -10.77
CA SER A 190 -1.61 -12.97 -11.60
C SER A 190 -0.27 -12.78 -10.92
N GLY A 191 -0.17 -11.84 -9.98
CA GLY A 191 1.05 -11.59 -9.24
C GLY A 191 0.86 -10.73 -7.99
N GLY A 192 -0.38 -10.51 -7.55
CA GLY A 192 -0.68 -9.65 -6.40
C GLY A 192 -0.43 -8.17 -6.67
N LEU A 193 -0.50 -7.73 -7.94
CA LEU A 193 -0.12 -6.37 -8.30
C LEU A 193 -1.30 -5.41 -8.08
N THR A 194 -1.02 -4.28 -7.43
CA THR A 194 -1.97 -3.17 -7.25
C THR A 194 -1.88 -2.12 -8.36
N ALA A 195 -2.80 -1.14 -8.35
CA ALA A 195 -2.73 0.01 -9.23
C ALA A 195 -1.41 0.79 -9.11
N LEU A 196 -0.88 0.94 -7.88
CA LEU A 196 0.42 1.56 -7.63
C LEU A 196 1.58 0.76 -8.24
N HIS A 197 1.57 -0.57 -8.14
CA HIS A 197 2.56 -1.42 -8.78
C HIS A 197 2.58 -1.24 -10.30
N MET A 198 1.40 -1.20 -10.93
CA MET A 198 1.30 -0.99 -12.38
C MET A 198 1.80 0.40 -12.77
N ALA A 199 1.37 1.45 -12.06
CA ALA A 199 1.82 2.81 -12.34
C ALA A 199 3.35 2.95 -12.18
N ALA A 200 3.94 2.31 -11.16
CA ALA A 200 5.38 2.28 -10.93
C ALA A 200 6.13 1.50 -12.04
N GLY A 201 5.66 0.29 -12.37
CA GLY A 201 6.29 -0.58 -13.36
C GLY A 201 6.27 -0.03 -14.79
N TYR A 202 5.17 0.65 -15.15
CA TYR A 202 5.01 1.33 -16.44
C TYR A 202 5.51 2.78 -16.44
N VAL A 203 6.13 3.23 -15.35
CA VAL A 203 6.80 4.53 -15.22
C VAL A 203 5.84 5.71 -15.43
N LYS A 204 4.76 5.74 -14.65
CA LYS A 204 3.68 6.74 -14.70
C LYS A 204 3.68 7.62 -13.44
N PRO A 205 4.63 8.56 -13.29
CA PRO A 205 4.79 9.34 -12.07
C PRO A 205 3.57 10.19 -11.69
N GLY A 206 2.84 10.71 -12.68
CA GLY A 206 1.61 11.50 -12.44
C GLY A 206 0.49 10.66 -11.83
N VAL A 207 0.30 9.42 -12.31
CA VAL A 207 -0.65 8.47 -11.72
C VAL A 207 -0.20 8.01 -10.33
N VAL A 208 1.09 7.74 -10.13
CA VAL A 208 1.61 7.36 -8.80
C VAL A 208 1.29 8.46 -7.79
N LYS A 209 1.60 9.72 -8.11
CA LYS A 209 1.28 10.85 -7.23
C LYS A 209 -0.22 10.93 -6.95
N LEU A 210 -1.04 10.81 -8.00
CA LEU A 210 -2.49 10.86 -7.86
C LEU A 210 -3.04 9.74 -6.96
N LEU A 211 -2.58 8.50 -7.13
CA LEU A 211 -3.01 7.38 -6.29
C LEU A 211 -2.65 7.60 -4.82
N LEU A 212 -1.44 8.13 -4.55
CA LEU A 212 -1.01 8.49 -3.19
C LEU A 212 -1.86 9.63 -2.62
N ASP A 213 -2.16 10.66 -3.41
CA ASP A 213 -3.03 11.78 -3.01
C ASP A 213 -4.46 11.32 -2.70
N LEU A 214 -4.93 10.25 -3.36
CA LEU A 214 -6.23 9.61 -3.13
C LEU A 214 -6.23 8.62 -1.96
N GLY A 215 -5.07 8.36 -1.35
CA GLY A 215 -4.93 7.51 -0.17
C GLY A 215 -4.68 6.03 -0.44
N ALA A 216 -4.17 5.66 -1.63
CA ALA A 216 -3.70 4.30 -1.89
C ALA A 216 -2.52 3.95 -0.98
N ASP A 217 -2.46 2.72 -0.49
CA ASP A 217 -1.41 2.25 0.42
C ASP A 217 -0.13 1.90 -0.34
N PRO A 218 0.99 2.65 -0.15
CA PRO A 218 2.26 2.35 -0.79
C PRO A 218 3.01 1.17 -0.18
N GLU A 219 2.56 0.59 0.93
CA GLU A 219 3.20 -0.54 1.62
C GLU A 219 2.63 -1.91 1.20
N VAL A 220 1.61 -1.96 0.35
CA VAL A 220 1.06 -3.24 -0.14
C VAL A 220 2.13 -4.02 -0.90
N GLU A 221 2.31 -5.28 -0.54
CA GLU A 221 3.29 -6.17 -1.16
C GLU A 221 2.66 -7.02 -2.27
N ASP A 222 3.40 -7.22 -3.36
CA ASP A 222 3.08 -8.21 -4.40
C ASP A 222 3.37 -9.65 -3.93
N GLU A 223 3.07 -10.66 -4.75
CA GLU A 223 3.33 -12.07 -4.41
C GLU A 223 4.82 -12.40 -4.16
N LYS A 224 5.73 -11.52 -4.58
CA LYS A 224 7.18 -11.66 -4.35
C LYS A 224 7.64 -10.89 -3.11
N GLY A 225 6.73 -10.30 -2.34
CA GLY A 225 7.05 -9.47 -1.18
C GLY A 225 7.67 -8.13 -1.56
N ARG A 226 7.41 -7.62 -2.76
CA ARG A 226 7.92 -6.32 -3.21
C ARG A 226 6.83 -5.27 -3.04
N THR A 227 7.20 -4.12 -2.48
CA THR A 227 6.36 -2.92 -2.53
C THR A 227 6.45 -2.25 -3.90
N PRO A 228 5.55 -1.30 -4.25
CA PRO A 228 5.69 -0.47 -5.44
C PRO A 228 7.05 0.26 -5.51
N LEU A 229 7.59 0.67 -4.35
CA LEU A 229 8.91 1.29 -4.24
C LEU A 229 10.03 0.31 -4.60
N ASP A 230 9.99 -0.91 -4.05
CA ASP A 230 10.98 -1.95 -4.33
C ASP A 230 10.97 -2.37 -5.79
N LEU A 231 9.77 -2.52 -6.38
CA LEU A 231 9.61 -2.81 -7.80
C LEU A 231 10.24 -1.72 -8.66
N ALA A 232 10.00 -0.44 -8.36
CA ALA A 232 10.60 0.68 -9.10
C ALA A 232 12.13 0.71 -8.96
N LYS A 233 12.66 0.42 -7.76
CA LYS A 233 14.11 0.31 -7.51
C LYS A 233 14.72 -0.83 -8.33
N GLU A 234 14.12 -2.01 -8.29
CA GLU A 234 14.56 -3.18 -9.07
C GLU A 234 14.63 -2.84 -10.57
N ILE A 235 13.56 -2.27 -11.13
CA ILE A 235 13.52 -1.87 -12.55
C ILE A 235 14.60 -0.84 -12.87
N LEU A 236 14.84 0.14 -11.98
CA LEU A 236 15.88 1.15 -12.18
C LEU A 236 17.28 0.52 -12.21
N THR A 237 17.56 -0.48 -11.36
CA THR A 237 18.88 -1.16 -11.35
C THR A 237 19.15 -1.93 -12.66
N VAL A 238 18.12 -2.53 -13.24
CA VAL A 238 18.22 -3.32 -14.48
C VAL A 238 18.23 -2.43 -15.74
N THR A 239 17.78 -1.18 -15.64
CA THR A 239 17.66 -0.26 -16.79
C THR A 239 19.05 0.19 -17.30
N PRO A 240 19.39 -0.05 -18.59
CA PRO A 240 20.70 0.31 -19.14
C PRO A 240 21.01 1.82 -19.07
N LYS A 241 22.21 2.18 -18.61
CA LYS A 241 22.63 3.58 -18.44
C LYS A 241 23.15 4.25 -19.73
N GLY A 242 23.62 3.45 -20.69
CA GLY A 242 24.30 3.95 -21.90
C GLY A 242 23.40 4.35 -23.08
N ASN A 243 22.09 4.13 -23.01
CA ASN A 243 21.17 4.39 -24.13
C ASN A 243 20.34 5.67 -23.88
N PRO A 244 20.40 6.69 -24.76
CA PRO A 244 19.59 7.91 -24.64
C PRO A 244 18.07 7.68 -24.57
N VAL A 245 17.55 6.63 -25.21
CA VAL A 245 16.11 6.29 -25.13
C VAL A 245 15.76 5.82 -23.71
N GLN A 246 16.66 5.12 -23.05
CA GLN A 246 16.47 4.66 -21.67
C GLN A 246 16.71 5.77 -20.64
N PHE A 247 17.37 6.88 -21.03
CA PHE A 247 17.55 8.04 -20.16
C PHE A 247 16.20 8.59 -19.68
N ALA A 248 15.25 8.79 -20.60
CA ALA A 248 13.92 9.28 -20.25
C ALA A 248 13.18 8.32 -19.32
N ARG A 249 13.32 7.00 -19.56
CA ARG A 249 12.74 5.97 -18.68
C ARG A 249 13.33 6.03 -17.27
N ARG A 250 14.65 6.19 -17.13
CA ARG A 250 15.30 6.35 -15.83
C ARG A 250 14.84 7.60 -15.10
N LEU A 251 14.76 8.73 -15.80
CA LEU A 251 14.26 9.97 -15.20
C LEU A 251 12.81 9.82 -14.71
N GLY A 252 11.98 9.11 -15.48
CA GLY A 252 10.61 8.77 -15.06
C GLY A 252 10.59 7.87 -13.82
N LEU A 253 11.45 6.85 -13.77
CA LEU A 253 11.58 5.96 -12.60
C LEU A 253 12.08 6.72 -11.38
N GLU A 254 13.08 7.59 -11.53
CA GLU A 254 13.57 8.48 -10.46
C GLU A 254 12.44 9.39 -9.94
N SER A 255 11.56 9.88 -10.83
CA SER A 255 10.38 10.65 -10.40
C SER A 255 9.35 9.80 -9.66
N VAL A 256 9.13 8.55 -10.07
CA VAL A 256 8.25 7.61 -9.36
C VAL A 256 8.81 7.31 -7.96
N LEU A 257 10.12 7.01 -7.89
CA LEU A 257 10.81 6.75 -6.63
C LEU A 257 10.70 7.93 -5.69
N ARG A 258 10.96 9.14 -6.18
CA ARG A 258 10.81 10.35 -5.36
C ARG A 258 9.39 10.50 -4.82
N ASN A 259 8.35 10.33 -5.64
CA ASN A 259 6.98 10.45 -5.17
C ASN A 259 6.64 9.40 -4.09
N LEU A 260 7.11 8.16 -4.24
CA LEU A 260 6.91 7.10 -3.25
C LEU A 260 7.73 7.35 -1.98
N GLU A 261 8.99 7.81 -2.10
CA GLU A 261 9.84 8.14 -0.97
C GLU A 261 9.32 9.36 -0.19
N GLU A 262 8.79 10.38 -0.87
CA GLU A 262 8.13 11.53 -0.24
C GLU A 262 6.86 11.12 0.52
N ALA A 263 6.13 10.10 0.05
CA ALA A 263 4.98 9.58 0.76
C ALA A 263 5.40 8.74 1.98
N LEU A 264 6.41 7.88 1.82
CA LEU A 264 6.84 6.92 2.82
C LEU A 264 7.76 7.49 3.90
N PHE A 265 8.58 8.49 3.57
CA PHE A 265 9.59 9.03 4.47
C PHE A 265 9.37 10.53 4.73
N GLU A 266 9.53 10.91 5.99
CA GLU A 266 9.51 12.30 6.43
C GLU A 266 10.82 12.68 7.09
N TYR A 267 11.21 13.96 6.96
CA TYR A 267 12.28 14.53 7.75
C TYR A 267 11.73 14.89 9.13
N ALA A 268 12.34 14.33 10.17
CA ALA A 268 11.98 14.57 11.57
C ALA A 268 13.17 15.15 12.33
N GLU A 269 12.91 16.10 13.22
CA GLU A 269 13.95 16.71 14.06
C GLU A 269 14.46 15.69 15.09
N VAL A 270 15.77 15.48 15.09
CA VAL A 270 16.47 14.65 16.06
C VAL A 270 16.74 15.48 17.31
N GLN A 271 16.40 14.93 18.47
CA GLN A 271 16.79 15.49 19.76
C GLN A 271 18.25 15.13 20.09
N GLU A 272 18.59 13.85 20.01
CA GLU A 272 19.90 13.34 20.43
C GLU A 272 20.17 11.95 19.83
N ILE A 273 21.44 11.62 19.62
CA ILE A 273 21.90 10.25 19.35
C ILE A 273 22.31 9.61 20.68
N LEU A 274 21.64 8.52 21.07
CA LEU A 274 21.84 7.87 22.36
C LEU A 274 22.93 6.80 22.32
N GLU A 275 22.91 5.97 21.28
CA GLU A 275 23.78 4.80 21.19
C GLU A 275 24.25 4.56 19.76
N LYS A 276 25.33 3.79 19.64
CA LYS A 276 25.90 3.32 18.37
C LYS A 276 26.02 1.82 18.40
N ARG A 277 25.57 1.14 17.35
CA ARG A 277 25.73 -0.31 17.17
C ARG A 277 26.28 -0.65 15.80
N GLY A 278 26.90 -1.83 15.71
CA GLY A 278 27.41 -2.36 14.45
C GLY A 278 28.69 -1.66 13.94
N LYS A 279 29.12 -2.05 12.74
CA LYS A 279 30.33 -1.54 12.06
C LYS A 279 30.13 -1.60 10.54
N GLY A 280 30.74 -0.66 9.80
CA GLY A 280 30.67 -0.61 8.35
C GLY A 280 29.23 -0.43 7.84
N ASP A 281 28.78 -1.30 6.95
CA ASP A 281 27.44 -1.23 6.33
C ASP A 281 26.28 -1.52 7.31
N HIS A 282 26.59 -2.15 8.46
CA HIS A 282 25.64 -2.41 9.54
C HIS A 282 25.74 -1.39 10.68
N LEU A 283 26.45 -0.28 10.45
CA LEU A 283 26.54 0.78 11.44
C LEU A 283 25.20 1.51 11.55
N GLU A 284 24.69 1.60 12.76
CA GLU A 284 23.42 2.26 13.07
C GLU A 284 23.54 3.04 14.39
N TYR A 285 22.75 4.10 14.48
CA TYR A 285 22.67 4.98 15.64
C TYR A 285 21.26 4.96 16.21
N LEU A 286 21.13 4.89 17.53
CA LEU A 286 19.85 4.99 18.19
C LEU A 286 19.48 6.46 18.32
N VAL A 287 18.48 6.87 17.56
CA VAL A 287 18.03 8.26 17.46
C VAL A 287 16.84 8.47 18.37
N LYS A 288 16.93 9.51 19.22
CA LYS A 288 15.80 10.03 19.99
C LYS A 288 15.20 11.22 19.26
N TRP A 289 13.91 11.16 18.98
CA TRP A 289 13.21 12.16 18.21
C TRP A 289 12.62 13.26 19.10
N LYS A 290 12.59 14.49 18.60
CA LYS A 290 12.12 15.65 19.38
C LYS A 290 10.61 15.68 19.60
N ASP A 291 9.85 15.06 18.72
CA ASP A 291 8.39 14.96 18.80
C ASP A 291 7.90 13.87 19.76
N GLY A 292 8.82 13.14 20.40
CA GLY A 292 8.52 12.15 21.43
C GLY A 292 8.04 10.80 20.89
N ARG A 293 8.22 10.52 19.60
CA ARG A 293 8.03 9.16 19.05
C ARG A 293 9.11 8.21 19.60
N ASP A 294 8.88 6.91 19.46
CA ASP A 294 9.80 5.88 19.95
C ASP A 294 11.19 5.99 19.31
N ASN A 295 12.23 5.73 20.11
CA ASN A 295 13.60 5.77 19.63
C ASN A 295 13.84 4.68 18.57
N GLU A 296 14.51 5.04 17.49
CA GLU A 296 14.72 4.16 16.34
C GLU A 296 16.20 4.02 15.99
N TRP A 297 16.59 2.83 15.53
CA TRP A 297 17.93 2.58 15.00
C TRP A 297 17.99 3.02 13.54
N VAL A 298 18.71 4.11 13.28
CA VAL A 298 18.80 4.75 11.97
C VAL A 298 20.24 4.66 11.44
N LYS A 299 20.37 4.46 10.12
CA LYS A 299 21.68 4.41 9.46
C LYS A 299 22.32 5.81 9.38
N PRO A 300 23.65 5.93 9.44
CA PRO A 300 24.36 7.22 9.40
C PRO A 300 23.99 8.09 8.21
N GLY A 301 23.80 7.52 7.02
CA GLY A 301 23.46 8.29 5.82
C GLY A 301 22.04 8.88 5.80
N LEU A 302 21.20 8.54 6.78
CA LEU A 302 19.84 9.07 6.94
C LEU A 302 19.75 10.09 8.08
N ILE A 303 20.85 10.29 8.82
CA ILE A 303 20.99 11.25 9.92
C ILE A 303 21.82 12.42 9.40
N GLY A 304 21.56 13.64 9.86
CA GLY A 304 22.43 14.78 9.59
C GLY A 304 23.90 14.47 9.91
N GLU A 305 24.80 14.73 8.96
CA GLU A 305 26.24 14.43 9.10
C GLU A 305 26.87 15.19 10.29
N ASP A 306 26.34 16.37 10.60
CA ASP A 306 26.67 17.21 11.74
C ASP A 306 26.35 16.50 13.07
N LEU A 307 25.15 15.92 13.23
CA LEU A 307 24.78 15.18 14.44
C LEU A 307 25.67 13.96 14.67
N VAL A 308 25.95 13.21 13.60
CA VAL A 308 26.82 12.04 13.69
C VAL A 308 28.24 12.46 14.06
N ARG A 309 28.73 13.56 13.47
CA ARG A 309 30.04 14.12 13.80
C ARG A 309 30.11 14.58 15.25
N ASP A 310 29.08 15.26 15.75
CA ASP A 310 29.05 15.76 17.12
C ASP A 310 29.05 14.59 18.12
N TYR A 311 28.25 13.55 17.87
CA TYR A 311 28.24 12.32 18.65
C TYR A 311 29.60 11.60 18.60
N GLU A 312 30.22 11.46 17.43
CA GLU A 312 31.53 10.80 17.30
C GLU A 312 32.68 11.62 17.91
N ALA A 313 32.55 12.94 17.96
CA ALA A 313 33.47 13.82 18.67
C ALA A 313 33.31 13.72 20.19
N GLY A 314 32.28 13.02 20.69
CA GLY A 314 31.96 12.95 22.12
C GLY A 314 31.50 14.30 22.67
N LEU A 315 30.93 15.15 21.81
CA LEU A 315 30.28 16.39 22.25
C LEU A 315 28.98 15.98 22.95
N GLU A 316 29.04 15.88 24.28
CA GLU A 316 27.85 15.71 25.10
C GLU A 316 27.04 17.01 25.03
N TYR A 317 25.76 16.91 24.62
CA TYR A 317 24.84 18.03 24.64
C TYR A 317 24.47 18.35 26.10
N ALA A 318 25.36 19.03 26.81
CA ALA A 318 25.08 19.51 28.16
C ALA A 318 24.04 20.64 28.08
N VAL A 319 23.00 20.57 28.91
CA VAL A 319 22.02 21.65 29.01
C VAL A 319 22.59 22.75 29.89
N ALA A 320 22.84 23.92 29.31
CA ALA A 320 23.24 25.10 30.05
C ALA A 320 22.12 25.54 31.00
N GLU A 321 22.40 25.57 32.31
CA GLU A 321 21.51 26.14 33.33
C GLU A 321 21.48 27.67 33.24
N GLY A 322 22.61 28.28 32.87
CA GLY A 322 22.70 29.72 32.70
C GLY A 322 24.12 30.24 32.48
N VAL A 323 24.23 31.50 32.08
CA VAL A 323 25.51 32.20 31.90
C VAL A 323 25.85 32.97 33.17
N VAL A 324 27.06 32.77 33.68
CA VAL A 324 27.53 33.34 34.97
C VAL A 324 28.60 34.43 34.76
N GLY A 325 29.26 34.44 33.60
CA GLY A 325 30.34 35.38 33.31
C GLY A 325 30.52 35.63 31.82
N LYS A 326 31.24 36.71 31.51
CA LYS A 326 31.61 37.10 30.14
C LYS A 326 33.06 37.57 30.13
N ARG A 327 33.83 37.14 29.13
CA ARG A 327 35.18 37.63 28.86
C ARG A 327 35.42 37.77 27.36
N VAL A 328 36.56 38.34 27.01
CA VAL A 328 37.09 38.30 25.64
C VAL A 328 38.29 37.36 25.69
N GLY A 329 38.24 36.29 24.90
CA GLY A 329 39.33 35.33 24.79
C GLY A 329 40.56 35.95 24.11
N ASP A 330 41.69 35.27 24.17
CA ASP A 330 42.96 35.73 23.57
C ASP A 330 42.84 35.92 22.04
N ASP A 331 41.86 35.25 21.44
CA ASP A 331 41.53 35.27 20.01
C ASP A 331 40.66 36.48 19.62
N GLY A 332 40.29 37.32 20.59
CA GLY A 332 39.41 38.48 20.42
C GLY A 332 37.91 38.13 20.33
N GLN A 333 37.56 36.84 20.42
CA GLN A 333 36.18 36.38 20.43
C GLN A 333 35.57 36.49 21.83
N ARG A 334 34.24 36.68 21.89
CA ARG A 334 33.52 36.75 23.17
C ARG A 334 33.24 35.34 23.65
N GLU A 335 33.62 35.09 24.90
CA GLU A 335 33.38 33.82 25.57
C GLU A 335 32.50 34.08 26.79
N TYR A 336 31.61 33.13 27.06
CA TYR A 336 30.70 33.15 28.18
C TYR A 336 31.02 31.99 29.11
N LEU A 337 30.98 32.25 30.41
CA LEU A 337 31.15 31.22 31.43
C LEU A 337 29.80 30.57 31.67
N VAL A 338 29.64 29.34 31.21
CA VAL A 338 28.38 28.60 31.26
C VAL A 338 28.38 27.71 32.49
N LYS A 339 27.27 27.76 33.23
CA LYS A 339 26.92 26.77 34.24
C LYS A 339 26.05 25.72 33.60
N TRP A 340 26.47 24.47 33.70
CA TRP A 340 25.77 23.32 33.14
C TRP A 340 24.89 22.66 34.20
N THR A 341 23.79 22.07 33.76
CA THR A 341 22.86 21.35 34.65
C THR A 341 23.50 20.08 35.22
N ASP A 342 24.35 19.44 34.41
CA ASP A 342 24.90 18.10 34.69
C ASP A 342 26.41 18.10 35.00
N MET A 343 27.07 19.26 34.91
CA MET A 343 28.49 19.42 35.28
C MET A 343 28.64 20.36 36.46
N GLU A 344 29.39 19.92 37.47
CA GLU A 344 29.68 20.72 38.66
C GLU A 344 30.71 21.85 38.36
N GLU A 345 31.49 21.68 37.30
CA GLU A 345 32.47 22.66 36.83
C GLU A 345 31.88 23.55 35.73
N VAL A 346 31.99 24.86 35.92
CA VAL A 346 31.63 25.89 34.93
C VAL A 346 32.74 26.01 33.87
N THR A 347 32.38 26.06 32.58
CA THR A 347 33.36 26.13 31.48
C THR A 347 33.16 27.39 30.65
N TRP A 348 34.25 27.86 30.02
CA TRP A 348 34.21 29.00 29.11
C TRP A 348 33.92 28.51 27.69
N GLU A 349 32.78 28.93 27.15
CA GLU A 349 32.35 28.58 25.80
C GLU A 349 32.29 29.81 24.89
N PRO A 350 32.61 29.67 23.59
CA PRO A 350 32.44 30.74 22.62
C PRO A 350 30.95 31.09 22.46
N GLU A 351 30.65 32.34 22.09
CA GLU A 351 29.28 32.84 21.90
C GLU A 351 28.40 31.97 20.98
N GLU A 352 29.02 31.29 20.02
CA GLU A 352 28.36 30.41 19.05
C GLU A 352 27.80 29.12 19.69
N ASN A 353 28.37 28.69 20.83
CA ASN A 353 28.00 27.46 21.53
C ASN A 353 27.00 27.69 22.68
N VAL A 354 26.62 28.94 22.94
CA VAL A 354 25.78 29.32 24.07
C VAL A 354 24.42 29.80 23.57
N ASP A 355 23.36 29.37 24.23
CA ASP A 355 22.00 29.78 23.88
C ASP A 355 21.87 31.33 23.91
N PRO A 356 21.46 31.97 22.80
CA PRO A 356 21.35 33.43 22.72
C PRO A 356 20.35 34.03 23.72
N ASP A 357 19.34 33.27 24.17
CA ASP A 357 18.40 33.74 25.17
C ASP A 357 19.06 33.82 26.57
N LEU A 358 19.92 32.86 26.92
CA LEU A 358 20.69 32.89 28.17
C LEU A 358 21.71 34.02 28.19
N ILE A 359 22.35 34.31 27.05
CA ILE A 359 23.24 35.46 26.91
C ILE A 359 22.47 36.76 27.17
N ARG A 360 21.27 36.88 26.57
CA ARG A 360 20.43 38.07 26.73
C ARG A 360 20.02 38.29 28.20
N GLU A 361 19.57 37.24 28.88
CA GLU A 361 19.18 37.29 30.29
C GLU A 361 20.34 37.73 31.20
N PHE A 362 21.54 37.20 30.95
CA PHE A 362 22.75 37.62 31.68
C PHE A 362 23.09 39.09 31.45
N GLU A 363 23.07 39.55 30.20
CA GLU A 363 23.38 40.96 29.88
C GLU A 363 22.35 41.93 30.46
N GLU A 364 21.07 41.57 30.48
CA GLU A 364 20.01 42.34 31.13
C GLU A 364 20.24 42.45 32.63
N THR A 365 20.58 41.33 33.29
CA THR A 365 20.90 41.30 34.72
C THR A 365 22.10 42.19 35.06
N GLN A 366 23.15 42.17 34.23
CA GLN A 366 24.33 43.03 34.40
C GLN A 366 24.00 44.51 34.17
N LYS A 367 23.13 44.84 33.22
CA LYS A 367 22.67 46.23 32.99
C LYS A 367 21.86 46.76 34.17
N VAL A 368 21.02 45.94 34.78
CA VAL A 368 20.26 46.29 35.99
C VAL A 368 21.21 46.53 37.18
N ALA A 369 22.23 45.69 37.35
CA ALA A 369 23.24 45.87 38.40
C ALA A 369 24.14 47.10 38.19
N ALA A 370 24.32 47.55 36.95
CA ALA A 370 25.17 48.69 36.58
C ALA A 370 24.45 50.04 36.59
N GLN A 371 23.13 50.12 36.87
CA GLN A 371 22.45 51.39 37.10
C GLN A 371 22.57 51.79 38.59
N PRO A 372 23.37 52.82 38.94
CA PRO A 372 23.41 53.31 40.31
C PRO A 372 22.08 54.01 40.64
N GLU A 373 21.51 53.72 41.81
CA GLU A 373 20.38 54.48 42.36
C GLU A 373 20.71 55.99 42.34
N LEU A 374 20.10 56.72 41.40
CA LEU A 374 20.19 58.15 41.34
C LEU A 374 19.26 58.77 42.40
N SER A 375 19.90 59.30 43.44
CA SER A 375 19.46 60.40 44.30
C SER A 375 18.32 60.14 45.29
N LYS A 376 18.70 59.83 46.54
CA LYS A 376 18.06 60.38 47.75
C LYS A 376 19.13 61.07 48.59
N ASP A 377 19.21 62.39 48.47
CA ASP A 377 19.78 63.38 49.41
C ASP A 377 19.89 64.70 48.60
N GLY A 378 18.96 65.66 48.68
CA GLY A 378 18.69 66.61 49.78
C GLY A 378 18.99 68.04 49.26
N PRO A 379 18.50 69.15 49.86
CA PRO A 379 17.82 69.29 51.15
C PRO A 379 16.32 69.62 51.07
#